data_AF-A0A817NRG1-F1
#
_entry.id   AF-A0A817NRG1-F1
#
_cell.length_a   1.000
_cell.length_b   1.000
_cell.length_c   1.000
_cell.angle_alpha   90.00
_cell.angle_beta   90.00
_cell.angle_gamma   90.00
#
_symmetry.space_group_name_H-M   'P 1'
#
loop_
_entity.id
_entity.type
_entity.pdbx_description
1 polymer ?
#
loop_
_entity_poly.entity_id
_entity_poly.type
_entity_poly.pdbx_seq_one_letter_code
_entity_poly.pdbx_strand_id
1 'polypeptide(L)'
;MLENVDNHHTFWHCLHGNGYLKPCPASSIWSQVDCQCVRNTMLPTVTVTTTTTEETVLPTTETISNCLDSNLITFENASNYSKISNGYYGLTWTNTYVLDTQIYPQWSESGFYSAIKSGTWIQNGYHGLKWTNAYVLDTQIYPQWSESGFYSAIKSGTWVAFNMNGERMTISIDTPNTFSIKSFVVSSAWNDYVTLSMVSQRASTYYKEASFKIEKNRSTTIELNWFDINTITFYASINNSRHGEVFVIDDLCLDSTTLSTSTSASIEDKCSLNEIFYQGHCYYLNGVGGECPYGYSLGSETVLSVIADSFIGLNYKTAISNNCCVVTSEKSSNYGINSTDQCNKQGPFTVVPSYNGGGCRNYTTRHSRQLTFCMSN
;
A
#
# COMPACT_ATOMS: atom_id res chain seq x y z
N MET A 1 -18.54 19.07 1.23
CA MET A 1 -19.95 19.25 1.64
C MET A 1 -20.69 17.99 1.25
N LEU A 2 -21.55 17.45 2.12
CA LEU A 2 -22.23 16.17 1.89
C LEU A 2 -23.74 16.35 1.97
N GLU A 3 -24.49 15.60 1.18
CA GLU A 3 -25.96 15.58 1.26
C GLU A 3 -26.40 14.98 2.60
N ASN A 4 -27.43 15.57 3.21
CA ASN A 4 -28.10 14.94 4.34
C ASN A 4 -29.10 13.91 3.81
N VAL A 5 -28.78 12.62 3.96
CA VAL A 5 -29.63 11.49 3.53
C VAL A 5 -31.04 11.51 4.14
N ASP A 6 -31.23 12.18 5.28
CA ASP A 6 -32.53 12.27 5.94
C ASP A 6 -33.37 13.47 5.46
N ASN A 7 -32.76 14.45 4.80
CA ASN A 7 -33.45 15.68 4.37
C ASN A 7 -32.72 16.43 3.24
N HIS A 8 -33.26 16.31 2.02
CA HIS A 8 -32.78 16.98 0.81
C HIS A 8 -32.76 18.53 0.87
N HIS A 9 -33.39 19.14 1.88
CA HIS A 9 -33.34 20.59 2.12
C HIS A 9 -32.18 21.03 3.02
N THR A 10 -31.29 20.12 3.42
CA THR A 10 -30.14 20.43 4.28
C THR A 10 -28.89 19.73 3.76
N PHE A 11 -27.72 20.32 4.05
CA PHE A 11 -26.42 19.75 3.69
C PHE A 11 -25.42 19.92 4.82
N TRP A 12 -24.41 19.05 4.88
CA TRP A 12 -23.32 19.13 5.82
C TRP A 12 -22.20 20.01 5.26
N HIS A 13 -21.89 21.09 5.99
CA HIS A 13 -20.75 21.95 5.75
C HIS A 13 -19.70 21.71 6.82
N CYS A 14 -18.50 21.25 6.43
CA CYS A 14 -17.40 21.04 7.37
C CYS A 14 -16.57 22.33 7.48
N LEU A 15 -16.47 22.91 8.66
CA LEU A 15 -15.60 24.06 8.93
C LEU A 15 -14.70 23.72 10.12
N HIS A 16 -13.39 23.73 9.91
CA HIS A 16 -12.38 23.34 10.91
C HIS A 16 -12.65 21.95 11.51
N GLY A 17 -12.87 20.94 10.66
CA GLY A 17 -13.12 19.55 11.09
C GLY A 17 -14.51 19.29 11.70
N ASN A 18 -15.28 20.34 12.01
CA ASN A 18 -16.60 20.21 12.60
C ASN A 18 -17.69 20.24 11.51
N GLY A 19 -18.59 19.26 11.51
CA GLY A 19 -19.74 19.21 10.62
C GLY A 19 -20.87 20.11 11.11
N TYR A 20 -21.32 21.05 10.27
CA TYR A 20 -22.47 21.91 10.53
C TYR A 20 -23.57 21.60 9.53
N LEU A 21 -24.75 21.26 10.03
CA LEU A 21 -25.94 21.14 9.18
C LEU A 21 -26.39 22.55 8.77
N LYS A 22 -26.47 22.79 7.46
CA LYS A 22 -26.92 24.06 6.88
C LYS A 22 -28.18 23.84 6.05
N PRO A 23 -29.21 24.68 6.20
CA PRO A 23 -30.40 24.60 5.36
C PRO A 23 -30.14 25.22 3.99
N CYS A 24 -30.76 24.65 2.96
CA CYS A 24 -30.92 25.32 1.68
C CYS A 24 -31.98 26.44 1.78
N PRO A 25 -31.90 27.49 0.95
CA PRO A 25 -32.97 28.47 0.81
C PRO A 25 -34.34 27.81 0.54
N ALA A 26 -35.43 28.47 0.94
CA ALA A 26 -36.77 27.97 0.70
C ALA A 26 -36.97 27.59 -0.79
N SER A 27 -37.57 26.43 -1.04
CA SER A 27 -37.81 25.87 -2.38
C SER A 27 -36.55 25.49 -3.16
N SER A 28 -35.43 25.23 -2.48
CA SER A 28 -34.23 24.61 -3.08
C SER A 28 -33.86 23.32 -2.36
N ILE A 29 -33.18 22.43 -3.10
CA ILE A 29 -32.63 21.16 -2.62
C ILE A 29 -31.12 21.15 -2.85
N TRP A 30 -30.37 20.40 -2.04
CA TRP A 30 -28.93 20.26 -2.22
C TRP A 30 -28.62 19.38 -3.44
N SER A 31 -27.79 19.86 -4.36
CA SER A 31 -27.20 19.06 -5.44
C SER A 31 -25.79 18.63 -5.03
N GLN A 32 -25.58 17.32 -4.85
CA GLN A 32 -24.25 16.80 -4.55
C GLN A 32 -23.30 16.97 -5.75
N VAL A 33 -23.82 16.88 -6.97
CA VAL A 33 -23.06 17.05 -8.22
C VAL A 33 -22.53 18.48 -8.34
N ASP A 34 -23.37 19.47 -8.06
CA ASP A 34 -23.00 20.88 -8.23
C ASP A 34 -22.44 21.50 -6.93
N CYS A 35 -22.46 20.76 -5.82
CA CYS A 35 -22.07 21.25 -4.49
C CYS A 35 -22.75 22.57 -4.10
N GLN A 36 -24.03 22.75 -4.45
CA GLN A 36 -24.82 23.94 -4.15
C GLN A 36 -26.32 23.63 -4.01
N CYS A 37 -27.08 24.54 -3.39
CA CYS A 37 -28.53 24.46 -3.36
C CYS A 37 -29.12 24.90 -4.70
N VAL A 38 -29.83 24.00 -5.38
CA VAL A 38 -30.50 24.25 -6.66
C VAL A 38 -32.00 24.40 -6.45
N ARG A 39 -32.66 25.30 -7.18
CA ARG A 39 -34.12 25.45 -7.07
C ARG A 39 -34.79 24.13 -7.41
N ASN A 40 -35.78 23.75 -6.61
CA ASN A 40 -36.69 22.65 -6.91
C ASN A 40 -37.65 23.09 -8.03
N THR A 41 -37.10 23.36 -9.21
CA THR A 41 -37.90 23.48 -10.43
C THR A 41 -38.34 22.08 -10.76
N MET A 42 -39.62 21.78 -10.56
CA MET A 42 -40.25 20.51 -10.88
C MET A 42 -39.58 19.87 -12.10
N LEU A 43 -38.80 18.82 -11.85
CA LEU A 43 -38.34 17.91 -12.89
C LEU A 43 -39.59 17.51 -13.68
N PRO A 44 -39.59 17.64 -15.03
CA PRO A 44 -40.76 17.27 -15.82
C PRO A 44 -41.12 15.82 -15.51
N THR A 45 -42.39 15.58 -15.18
CA THR A 45 -42.95 14.25 -14.99
C THR A 45 -42.64 13.42 -16.23
N VAL A 46 -41.67 12.50 -16.13
CA VAL A 46 -41.38 11.53 -17.18
C VAL A 46 -42.47 10.47 -17.10
N THR A 47 -43.46 10.58 -17.99
CA THR A 47 -44.44 9.50 -18.21
C THR A 47 -43.70 8.35 -18.90
N VAL A 48 -43.38 7.30 -18.15
CA VAL A 48 -42.82 6.06 -18.71
C VAL A 48 -43.92 5.30 -19.43
N THR A 49 -43.96 5.42 -20.76
CA THR A 49 -44.74 4.52 -21.61
C THR A 49 -43.91 3.26 -21.82
N THR A 50 -44.25 2.18 -21.12
CA THR A 50 -43.64 0.86 -21.32
C THR A 50 -44.02 0.32 -22.70
N THR A 51 -43.07 0.34 -23.63
CA THR A 51 -43.09 -0.49 -24.83
C THR A 51 -42.00 -1.54 -24.64
N THR A 52 -42.39 -2.78 -24.45
CA THR A 52 -41.50 -3.92 -24.27
C THR A 52 -40.76 -4.24 -25.57
N THR A 53 -39.48 -3.86 -25.62
CA THR A 53 -38.45 -4.57 -26.39
C THR A 53 -37.27 -4.79 -25.46
N GLU A 54 -37.02 -6.06 -25.19
CA GLU A 54 -36.04 -6.60 -24.26
C GLU A 54 -34.65 -6.44 -24.87
N GLU A 55 -33.88 -5.45 -24.41
CA GLU A 55 -32.45 -5.36 -24.65
C GLU A 55 -31.73 -5.26 -23.31
N THR A 56 -31.05 -6.35 -22.96
CA THR A 56 -30.30 -6.54 -21.72
C THR A 56 -29.07 -5.64 -21.71
N VAL A 57 -29.18 -4.44 -21.15
CA VAL A 57 -28.03 -3.60 -20.82
C VAL A 57 -27.53 -3.98 -19.43
N LEU A 58 -26.34 -4.59 -19.37
CA LEU A 58 -25.63 -4.84 -18.11
C LEU A 58 -25.29 -3.50 -17.42
N PRO A 59 -25.46 -3.39 -16.10
CA PRO A 59 -25.04 -2.22 -15.36
C PRO A 59 -23.52 -2.09 -15.41
N THR A 60 -23.03 -0.95 -15.88
CA THR A 60 -21.62 -0.56 -15.77
C THR A 60 -21.31 -0.35 -14.30
N THR A 61 -20.47 -1.22 -13.73
CA THR A 61 -19.86 -1.04 -12.41
C THR A 61 -19.05 0.26 -12.37
N GLU A 62 -19.47 1.21 -11.52
CA GLU A 62 -18.66 2.37 -11.17
C GLU A 62 -17.43 1.91 -10.38
N THR A 63 -16.25 2.15 -10.93
CA THR A 63 -14.97 1.86 -10.26
C THR A 63 -14.72 2.88 -9.16
N ILE A 64 -14.70 2.44 -7.90
CA ILE A 64 -14.37 3.29 -6.74
C ILE A 64 -12.87 3.67 -6.81
N SER A 65 -12.60 4.95 -7.07
CA SER A 65 -11.25 5.54 -7.05
C SER A 65 -10.82 5.76 -5.60
N ASN A 66 -9.81 5.02 -5.10
CA ASN A 66 -9.28 5.22 -3.75
C ASN A 66 -8.17 6.27 -3.77
N CYS A 67 -8.54 7.56 -3.79
CA CYS A 67 -7.57 8.58 -3.43
C CYS A 67 -7.33 8.54 -1.92
N LEU A 68 -6.11 8.86 -1.46
CA LEU A 68 -5.83 9.05 -0.04
C LEU A 68 -6.53 10.31 0.45
N ASP A 69 -7.85 10.25 0.54
CA ASP A 69 -8.62 11.25 1.25
C ASP A 69 -8.23 11.13 2.72
N SER A 70 -7.83 12.27 3.30
CA SER A 70 -7.59 12.51 4.73
C SER A 70 -8.72 12.15 5.70
N ASN A 71 -9.69 11.32 5.30
CA ASN A 71 -10.56 10.62 6.21
C ASN A 71 -9.76 9.54 6.97
N LEU A 72 -8.76 10.00 7.74
CA LEU A 72 -8.38 9.33 8.96
C LEU A 72 -9.69 9.16 9.73
N ILE A 73 -10.16 7.92 9.88
CA ILE A 73 -11.31 7.63 10.74
C ILE A 73 -10.88 8.05 12.14
N THR A 74 -11.25 9.27 12.52
CA THR A 74 -11.03 9.80 13.86
C THR A 74 -12.25 9.40 14.65
N PHE A 75 -12.06 8.51 15.62
CA PHE A 75 -13.11 8.16 16.56
C PHE A 75 -13.22 9.27 17.59
N GLU A 76 -14.13 10.21 17.36
CA GLU A 76 -14.47 11.20 18.38
C GLU A 76 -15.28 10.51 19.50
N ASN A 77 -14.76 10.57 20.74
CA ASN A 77 -15.51 10.29 21.98
C ASN A 77 -16.10 8.87 22.15
N ALA A 78 -15.37 7.81 21.78
CA ALA A 78 -15.68 6.48 22.31
C ALA A 78 -15.12 6.34 23.73
N SER A 79 -15.98 6.38 24.75
CA SER A 79 -15.59 6.10 26.14
C SER A 79 -14.87 4.75 26.27
N ASN A 80 -13.95 4.67 27.23
CA ASN A 80 -13.20 3.51 27.71
C ASN A 80 -13.73 2.15 27.20
N TYR A 81 -13.14 1.64 26.11
CA TYR A 81 -13.53 0.39 25.44
C TYR A 81 -14.99 0.35 24.95
N SER A 82 -15.25 0.98 23.81
CA SER A 82 -16.53 0.82 23.11
C SER A 82 -16.36 -0.07 21.89
N LYS A 83 -17.20 -1.10 21.77
CA LYS A 83 -17.32 -1.90 20.55
C LYS A 83 -17.94 -1.02 19.47
N ILE A 84 -17.31 -0.95 18.30
CA ILE A 84 -17.90 -0.22 17.17
C ILE A 84 -19.18 -0.93 16.76
N SER A 85 -20.30 -0.20 16.75
CA SER A 85 -21.59 -0.74 16.32
C SER A 85 -21.51 -1.16 14.86
N ASN A 86 -22.08 -2.33 14.55
CA ASN A 86 -22.19 -2.81 13.17
C ASN A 86 -22.99 -1.77 12.34
N GLY A 87 -22.47 -1.35 11.19
CA GLY A 87 -23.07 -0.29 10.36
C GLY A 87 -22.50 1.12 10.57
N TYR A 88 -21.50 1.31 11.44
CA TYR A 88 -20.77 2.59 11.53
C TYR A 88 -20.10 2.90 10.18
N TYR A 89 -20.44 4.05 9.57
CA TYR A 89 -20.11 4.42 8.18
C TYR A 89 -20.58 3.42 7.10
N GLY A 90 -21.65 2.65 7.35
CA GLY A 90 -22.16 1.67 6.38
C GLY A 90 -21.27 0.44 6.21
N LEU A 91 -20.24 0.28 7.06
CA LEU A 91 -19.36 -0.88 7.05
C LEU A 91 -19.78 -1.91 8.08
N THR A 92 -19.50 -3.17 7.78
CA THR A 92 -19.73 -4.29 8.70
C THR A 92 -18.47 -4.51 9.54
N TRP A 93 -18.57 -4.31 10.85
CA TRP A 93 -17.44 -4.41 11.79
C TRP A 93 -17.63 -5.64 12.68
N THR A 94 -16.71 -6.60 12.62
CA THR A 94 -16.69 -7.77 13.50
C THR A 94 -15.50 -7.69 14.46
N ASN A 95 -15.76 -7.75 15.76
CA ASN A 95 -14.77 -7.73 16.85
C ASN A 95 -13.82 -6.50 16.88
N THR A 96 -14.29 -5.33 16.43
CA THR A 96 -13.50 -4.10 16.44
C THR A 96 -13.85 -3.21 17.64
N TYR A 97 -12.83 -2.71 18.34
CA TYR A 97 -12.95 -1.85 19.52
C TYR A 97 -12.18 -0.55 19.28
N VAL A 98 -12.69 0.55 19.84
CA VAL A 98 -11.95 1.82 19.90
C VAL A 98 -11.13 1.85 21.19
N LEU A 99 -9.83 2.14 21.08
CA LEU A 99 -8.91 2.27 22.21
C LEU A 99 -8.52 3.74 22.39
N ASP A 100 -8.64 4.25 23.63
CA ASP A 100 -8.15 5.58 24.00
C ASP A 100 -6.62 5.53 24.21
N THR A 101 -5.91 6.23 23.34
CA THR A 101 -4.44 6.26 23.31
C THR A 101 -3.83 7.19 24.35
N GLN A 102 -4.60 8.07 25.00
CA GLN A 102 -4.11 8.86 26.13
C GLN A 102 -3.90 8.00 27.38
N ILE A 103 -4.58 6.85 27.45
CA ILE A 103 -4.56 5.96 28.62
C ILE A 103 -3.58 4.79 28.44
N TYR A 104 -3.30 4.36 27.19
CA TYR A 104 -2.43 3.20 26.89
C TYR A 104 -1.33 3.48 25.84
N PRO A 105 -0.34 4.33 26.16
CA PRO A 105 0.72 4.74 25.22
C PRO A 105 1.62 3.58 24.75
N GLN A 106 1.72 2.50 25.51
CA GLN A 106 2.54 1.32 25.21
C GLN A 106 1.99 0.39 24.10
N TRP A 107 0.79 0.65 23.55
CA TRP A 107 0.16 -0.18 22.51
C TRP A 107 0.15 0.50 21.12
N SER A 108 0.77 1.69 21.00
CA SER A 108 0.87 2.46 19.75
C SER A 108 1.78 1.84 18.68
N GLU A 109 2.44 0.72 18.98
CA GLU A 109 3.31 -0.01 18.04
C GLU A 109 2.57 -1.09 17.23
N SER A 110 1.29 -1.35 17.52
CA SER A 110 0.46 -2.18 16.64
C SER A 110 0.10 -1.38 15.38
N GLY A 111 0.53 -1.85 14.21
CA GLY A 111 0.57 -1.13 12.93
C GLY A 111 -0.76 -0.62 12.34
N PHE A 112 -1.83 -0.57 13.12
CA PHE A 112 -3.12 0.00 12.73
C PHE A 112 -3.33 1.45 13.19
N TYR A 113 -2.61 1.93 14.22
CA TYR A 113 -2.70 3.33 14.67
C TYR A 113 -1.33 3.83 15.16
N SER A 114 -0.40 4.13 14.24
CA SER A 114 0.62 5.11 14.59
C SER A 114 -0.08 6.46 14.63
N ALA A 115 -0.40 6.97 15.82
CA ALA A 115 -0.76 8.37 15.98
C ALA A 115 0.38 9.20 15.36
N ILE A 116 0.13 9.73 14.18
CA ILE A 116 1.14 10.41 13.40
C ILE A 116 1.50 11.68 14.18
N LYS A 117 2.72 11.78 14.70
CA LYS A 117 3.19 13.01 15.33
C LYS A 117 3.74 13.89 14.22
N SER A 118 3.31 15.14 14.14
CA SER A 118 3.86 16.07 13.15
C SER A 118 5.38 16.15 13.26
N GLY A 119 6.06 16.02 12.13
CA GLY A 119 7.52 15.96 12.02
C GLY A 119 8.14 14.57 12.17
N THR A 120 7.35 13.48 12.26
CA THR A 120 7.89 12.11 12.24
C THR A 120 7.88 11.51 10.83
N TRP A 121 8.61 10.41 10.66
CA TRP A 121 8.56 9.64 9.42
C TRP A 121 7.18 8.98 9.22
N ILE A 122 6.80 8.78 7.95
CA ILE A 122 5.71 7.87 7.60
C ILE A 122 6.20 6.46 7.86
N GLN A 123 5.44 5.70 8.64
CA GLN A 123 5.78 4.32 8.97
C GLN A 123 5.62 3.42 7.75
N ASN A 124 6.56 2.49 7.56
CA ASN A 124 6.41 1.42 6.59
C ASN A 124 5.15 0.60 6.90
N GLY A 125 4.43 0.21 5.85
CA GLY A 125 3.12 -0.44 5.95
C GLY A 125 1.94 0.53 5.84
N TYR A 126 2.15 1.85 5.91
CA TYR A 126 1.09 2.83 5.66
C TYR A 126 0.57 2.67 4.23
N HIS A 127 -0.70 2.29 4.10
CA HIS A 127 -1.36 1.84 2.85
C HIS A 127 -0.65 0.68 2.13
N GLY A 128 0.02 -0.21 2.88
CA GLY A 128 0.75 -1.34 2.31
C GLY A 128 2.04 -0.96 1.58
N LEU A 129 2.50 0.28 1.74
CA LEU A 129 3.68 0.81 1.07
C LEU A 129 4.85 0.97 2.04
N LYS A 130 6.06 0.92 1.49
CA LYS A 130 7.31 1.30 2.14
C LYS A 130 7.64 2.75 1.77
N TRP A 131 8.03 3.51 2.77
CA TRP A 131 8.30 4.93 2.68
C TRP A 131 9.74 5.18 3.13
N THR A 132 10.56 5.74 2.25
CA THR A 132 11.93 6.15 2.56
C THR A 132 12.02 7.67 2.49
N ASN A 133 12.54 8.30 3.55
CA ASN A 133 12.68 9.75 3.67
C ASN A 133 11.36 10.50 3.38
N ALA A 134 10.25 9.95 3.84
CA ALA A 134 8.95 10.60 3.80
C ALA A 134 8.53 10.92 5.23
N TYR A 135 8.23 12.18 5.47
CA TYR A 135 7.80 12.71 6.76
C TYR A 135 6.42 13.31 6.60
N VAL A 136 5.74 13.48 7.71
CA VAL A 136 4.39 14.06 7.80
C VAL A 136 4.41 15.35 8.58
N LEU A 137 3.55 16.28 8.19
CA LEU A 137 3.36 17.52 8.91
C LEU A 137 1.89 17.85 9.03
N ASP A 138 1.44 18.13 10.26
CA ASP A 138 0.15 18.77 10.51
C ASP A 138 0.33 20.28 10.43
N THR A 139 -0.23 20.86 9.38
CA THR A 139 -0.06 22.27 9.08
C THR A 139 -0.65 23.16 10.18
N GLN A 140 -1.69 22.71 10.88
CA GLN A 140 -2.32 23.49 11.96
C GLN A 140 -1.39 23.75 13.15
N ILE A 141 -0.42 22.86 13.39
CA ILE A 141 0.55 23.00 14.50
C ILE A 141 1.62 24.05 14.17
N TYR A 142 1.80 24.38 12.89
CA TYR A 142 2.84 25.29 12.40
C TYR A 142 2.25 26.49 11.63
N PRO A 143 1.41 27.33 12.26
CA PRO A 143 0.79 28.49 11.60
C PRO A 143 1.81 29.50 11.05
N GLN A 144 3.00 29.56 11.63
CA GLN A 144 4.09 30.41 11.13
C GLN A 144 4.60 30.00 9.74
N TRP A 145 4.20 28.84 9.22
CA TRP A 145 4.54 28.36 7.88
C TRP A 145 3.41 28.56 6.86
N SER A 146 2.43 29.43 7.15
CA SER A 146 1.30 29.72 6.27
C SER A 146 1.69 30.21 4.87
N GLU A 147 2.88 30.79 4.73
CA GLU A 147 3.44 31.26 3.45
C GLU A 147 4.40 30.25 2.79
N SER A 148 4.40 28.99 3.25
CA SER A 148 5.24 27.91 2.70
C SER A 148 4.43 26.96 1.83
N GLY A 149 5.13 26.11 1.07
CA GLY A 149 4.50 25.03 0.32
C GLY A 149 3.73 24.04 1.18
N PHE A 150 4.04 23.93 2.48
CA PHE A 150 3.27 23.05 3.36
C PHE A 150 1.79 23.40 3.38
N TYR A 151 1.46 24.70 3.31
CA TYR A 151 0.09 25.17 3.26
C TYR A 151 -0.48 25.14 1.84
N SER A 152 0.33 25.47 0.84
CA SER A 152 -0.12 25.47 -0.55
C SER A 152 -0.49 24.09 -1.07
N ALA A 153 0.14 23.01 -0.57
CA ALA A 153 -0.15 21.64 -0.99
C ALA A 153 -1.43 21.06 -0.38
N ILE A 154 -2.01 21.66 0.67
CA ILE A 154 -3.14 21.08 1.39
C ILE A 154 -4.35 20.95 0.46
N LYS A 155 -4.76 19.71 0.26
CA LYS A 155 -5.95 19.30 -0.47
C LYS A 155 -6.85 18.40 0.37
N SER A 156 -6.25 17.53 1.19
CA SER A 156 -6.94 16.57 2.02
C SER A 156 -6.66 16.86 3.51
N GLY A 157 -7.55 17.63 4.14
CA GLY A 157 -7.48 17.87 5.59
C GLY A 157 -6.37 18.84 6.01
N THR A 158 -5.49 18.41 6.91
CA THR A 158 -4.42 19.27 7.49
C THR A 158 -3.04 18.66 7.41
N TRP A 159 -2.95 17.38 7.01
CA TRP A 159 -1.73 16.61 6.98
C TRP A 159 -1.15 16.57 5.58
N VAL A 160 0.16 16.77 5.48
CA VAL A 160 0.90 16.67 4.22
C VAL A 160 2.13 15.81 4.42
N ALA A 161 2.60 15.16 3.35
CA ALA A 161 3.85 14.41 3.35
C ALA A 161 4.97 15.21 2.67
N PHE A 162 6.22 15.05 3.10
CA PHE A 162 7.36 15.80 2.56
C PHE A 162 8.67 15.03 2.68
N ASN A 163 9.67 15.41 1.88
CA ASN A 163 11.03 14.88 1.99
C ASN A 163 11.89 15.71 2.97
N MET A 164 12.60 15.06 3.89
CA MET A 164 13.46 15.78 4.83
C MET A 164 14.76 16.20 4.16
N ASN A 165 15.26 17.39 4.51
CA ASN A 165 16.55 17.95 4.09
C ASN A 165 16.78 18.03 2.57
N GLY A 166 15.73 17.98 1.76
CA GLY A 166 15.85 17.98 0.30
C GLY A 166 16.37 16.66 -0.29
N GLU A 167 16.51 15.61 0.51
CA GLU A 167 16.94 14.30 0.03
C GLU A 167 15.85 13.61 -0.80
N ARG A 168 16.19 12.55 -1.54
CA ARG A 168 15.22 11.79 -2.34
C ARG A 168 14.19 11.14 -1.43
N MET A 169 12.93 11.14 -1.84
CA MET A 169 11.86 10.37 -1.18
C MET A 169 11.51 9.20 -2.08
N THR A 170 11.27 8.04 -1.49
CA THR A 170 10.90 6.84 -2.24
C THR A 170 9.65 6.20 -1.65
N ILE A 171 8.71 5.85 -2.52
CA ILE A 171 7.56 5.01 -2.22
C ILE A 171 7.77 3.70 -2.94
N SER A 172 7.71 2.58 -2.22
CA SER A 172 7.90 1.26 -2.80
C SER A 172 7.00 0.19 -2.21
N ILE A 173 6.93 -0.96 -2.87
CA ILE A 173 6.35 -2.20 -2.36
C ILE A 173 7.32 -3.34 -2.68
N ASP A 174 7.31 -4.39 -1.86
CA ASP A 174 8.17 -5.54 -2.10
C ASP A 174 7.78 -6.29 -3.37
N THR A 175 8.79 -6.62 -4.18
CA THR A 175 8.62 -7.54 -5.30
C THR A 175 8.12 -8.91 -4.80
N PRO A 176 7.21 -9.57 -5.53
CA PRO A 176 6.76 -9.28 -6.90
C PRO A 176 5.58 -8.31 -6.99
N ASN A 177 5.13 -7.73 -5.87
CA ASN A 177 3.96 -6.85 -5.89
C ASN A 177 4.25 -5.57 -6.68
N THR A 178 3.17 -4.93 -7.13
CA THR A 178 3.20 -3.65 -7.82
C THR A 178 2.06 -2.78 -7.30
N PHE A 179 2.14 -1.48 -7.57
CA PHE A 179 1.07 -0.51 -7.40
C PHE A 179 1.02 0.41 -8.62
N SER A 180 -0.06 1.17 -8.75
CA SER A 180 -0.16 2.23 -9.75
C SER A 180 -0.47 3.56 -9.09
N ILE A 181 0.15 4.61 -9.62
CA ILE A 181 -0.12 5.99 -9.21
C ILE A 181 -0.96 6.65 -10.29
N LYS A 182 -2.12 7.17 -9.89
CA LYS A 182 -2.99 7.96 -10.74
C LYS A 182 -2.56 9.42 -10.70
N SER A 183 -2.58 10.02 -9.51
CA SER A 183 -2.28 11.44 -9.32
C SER A 183 -1.80 11.76 -7.92
N PHE A 184 -1.32 12.98 -7.71
CA PHE A 184 -1.11 13.59 -6.39
C PHE A 184 -1.06 15.11 -6.51
N VAL A 185 -1.24 15.82 -5.39
CA VAL A 185 -1.01 17.26 -5.28
C VAL A 185 0.39 17.51 -4.74
N VAL A 186 1.08 18.52 -5.27
CA VAL A 186 2.45 18.87 -4.84
C VAL A 186 2.71 20.38 -4.87
N SER A 187 3.59 20.84 -3.99
CA SER A 187 4.23 22.16 -4.07
C SER A 187 5.66 22.09 -3.54
N SER A 188 6.49 23.10 -3.81
CA SER A 188 7.82 23.23 -3.20
C SER A 188 7.70 23.89 -1.83
N ALA A 189 8.47 23.46 -0.83
CA ALA A 189 8.31 24.01 0.52
C ALA A 189 8.78 25.47 0.65
N TRP A 190 9.90 25.82 0.00
CA TRP A 190 10.63 27.06 0.30
C TRP A 190 10.89 27.99 -0.88
N ASN A 191 10.96 27.46 -2.10
CA ASN A 191 11.42 28.20 -3.28
C ASN A 191 10.47 28.02 -4.45
N ASP A 192 10.33 29.02 -5.31
CA ASP A 192 9.58 28.89 -6.56
C ASP A 192 10.43 28.27 -7.68
N TYR A 193 9.77 27.80 -8.74
CA TYR A 193 10.37 27.25 -9.96
C TYR A 193 11.29 26.03 -9.74
N VAL A 194 11.05 25.29 -8.66
CA VAL A 194 11.71 24.02 -8.37
C VAL A 194 11.27 23.00 -9.43
N THR A 195 12.23 22.24 -9.97
CA THR A 195 11.92 21.09 -10.83
C THR A 195 11.76 19.86 -9.94
N LEU A 196 10.55 19.30 -9.89
CA LEU A 196 10.30 17.97 -9.35
C LEU A 196 10.53 16.94 -10.44
N SER A 197 11.43 15.99 -10.21
CA SER A 197 11.73 14.86 -11.08
C SER A 197 11.33 13.56 -10.40
N MET A 198 10.80 12.63 -11.18
CA MET A 198 10.36 11.31 -10.71
C MET A 198 10.89 10.23 -11.63
N VAL A 199 11.30 9.12 -11.03
CA VAL A 199 11.68 7.90 -11.75
C VAL A 199 10.99 6.72 -11.10
N SER A 200 10.34 5.89 -11.91
CA SER A 200 9.74 4.63 -11.48
C SER A 200 10.53 3.42 -11.93
N GLN A 201 10.37 2.33 -11.19
CA GLN A 201 10.98 1.04 -11.48
C GLN A 201 9.94 -0.07 -11.39
N ARG A 202 10.18 -1.11 -12.20
CA ARG A 202 9.52 -2.41 -12.09
C ARG A 202 10.62 -3.45 -11.89
N ALA A 203 10.66 -3.99 -10.68
CA ALA A 203 11.76 -4.79 -10.15
C ALA A 203 13.05 -3.95 -10.18
N SER A 204 14.15 -4.49 -10.69
CA SER A 204 15.42 -3.76 -10.82
C SER A 204 15.52 -2.89 -12.08
N THR A 205 14.47 -2.79 -12.89
CA THR A 205 14.52 -2.13 -14.21
C THR A 205 13.83 -0.78 -14.15
N TYR A 206 14.53 0.25 -14.63
CA TYR A 206 13.95 1.58 -14.87
C TYR A 206 12.76 1.49 -15.83
N TYR A 207 11.66 2.15 -15.48
CA TYR A 207 10.42 2.02 -16.22
C TYR A 207 9.93 3.33 -16.84
N LYS A 208 9.66 4.36 -16.04
CA LYS A 208 9.16 5.66 -16.53
C LYS A 208 9.83 6.81 -15.77
N GLU A 209 9.93 7.96 -16.43
CA GLU A 209 10.40 9.21 -15.83
C GLU A 209 9.49 10.38 -16.22
N ALA A 210 9.39 11.37 -15.33
CA ALA A 210 8.70 12.63 -15.59
C ALA A 210 9.33 13.78 -14.79
N SER A 211 9.12 15.01 -15.23
CA SER A 211 9.56 16.20 -14.51
C SER A 211 8.60 17.36 -14.68
N PHE A 212 8.36 18.11 -13.61
CA PHE A 212 7.41 19.21 -13.55
C PHE A 212 8.00 20.41 -12.81
N LYS A 213 7.57 21.61 -13.17
CA LYS A 213 7.86 22.82 -12.39
C LYS A 213 6.80 22.98 -11.31
N ILE A 214 7.25 23.16 -10.08
CA ILE A 214 6.42 23.38 -8.90
C ILE A 214 6.82 24.69 -8.21
N GLU A 215 5.88 25.27 -7.48
CA GLU A 215 6.00 26.59 -6.84
C GLU A 215 5.60 26.52 -5.38
N LYS A 216 6.07 27.48 -4.58
CA LYS A 216 5.82 27.51 -3.13
C LYS A 216 4.41 27.96 -2.81
N ASN A 217 3.91 28.94 -3.55
CA ASN A 217 2.63 29.59 -3.26
C ASN A 217 1.46 28.99 -4.06
N ARG A 218 1.67 27.83 -4.71
CA ARG A 218 0.67 27.20 -5.58
C ARG A 218 0.82 25.68 -5.59
N SER A 219 -0.27 24.97 -5.26
CA SER A 219 -0.39 23.54 -5.52
C SER A 219 -0.38 23.24 -7.02
N THR A 220 0.27 22.16 -7.40
CA THR A 220 0.19 21.55 -8.73
C THR A 220 -0.37 20.15 -8.58
N THR A 221 -1.47 19.84 -9.27
CA THR A 221 -1.93 18.45 -9.41
C THR A 221 -1.15 17.80 -10.53
N ILE A 222 -0.50 16.67 -10.25
CA ILE A 222 0.22 15.88 -11.24
C ILE A 222 -0.58 14.62 -11.49
N GLU A 223 -0.96 14.40 -12.74
CA GLU A 223 -1.54 13.15 -13.23
C GLU A 223 -0.44 12.32 -13.90
N LEU A 224 -0.09 11.17 -13.31
CA LEU A 224 0.92 10.28 -13.84
C LEU A 224 0.31 9.13 -14.64
N ASN A 225 -0.74 8.49 -14.11
CA ASN A 225 -1.30 7.26 -14.66
C ASN A 225 -0.20 6.20 -14.94
N TRP A 226 0.67 6.00 -13.95
CA TRP A 226 1.75 5.03 -14.02
C TRP A 226 1.32 3.72 -13.38
N PHE A 227 1.23 2.67 -14.21
CA PHE A 227 0.80 1.34 -13.80
C PHE A 227 1.94 0.34 -13.63
N ASP A 228 1.70 -0.70 -12.83
CA ASP A 228 2.58 -1.86 -12.61
C ASP A 228 4.02 -1.51 -12.16
N ILE A 229 4.16 -0.52 -11.30
CA ILE A 229 5.47 -0.15 -10.73
C ILE A 229 5.61 -0.72 -9.33
N ASN A 230 6.82 -0.94 -8.86
CA ASN A 230 7.06 -1.28 -7.45
C ASN A 230 7.87 -0.24 -6.70
N THR A 231 8.44 0.73 -7.39
CA THR A 231 9.13 1.84 -6.77
C THR A 231 8.89 3.10 -7.58
N ILE A 232 8.65 4.21 -6.90
CA ILE A 232 8.81 5.56 -7.44
C ILE A 232 9.74 6.35 -6.52
N THR A 233 10.69 7.05 -7.12
CA THR A 233 11.61 7.93 -6.40
C THR A 233 11.41 9.36 -6.89
N PHE A 234 11.26 10.27 -5.94
CA PHE A 234 11.07 11.69 -6.14
C PHE A 234 12.37 12.43 -5.79
N TYR A 235 12.68 13.47 -6.57
CA TYR A 235 13.79 14.38 -6.31
C TYR A 235 13.42 15.77 -6.78
N ALA A 236 13.69 16.80 -5.98
CA ALA A 236 13.41 18.18 -6.33
C ALA A 236 14.71 18.99 -6.37
N SER A 237 14.87 19.89 -7.35
CA SER A 237 16.04 20.76 -7.44
C SER A 237 15.75 22.09 -8.16
N ILE A 238 16.51 23.12 -7.83
CA ILE A 238 16.54 24.40 -8.56
C ILE A 238 17.78 24.42 -9.46
N ASN A 239 17.62 24.76 -10.74
CA ASN A 239 18.74 24.95 -11.68
C ASN A 239 19.78 23.80 -11.68
N ASN A 240 19.34 22.56 -11.45
CA ASN A 240 20.21 21.39 -11.30
C ASN A 240 21.25 21.53 -10.17
N SER A 241 20.90 22.25 -9.09
CA SER A 241 21.67 22.31 -7.86
C SER A 241 21.97 20.91 -7.34
N ARG A 242 23.16 20.75 -6.75
CA ARG A 242 23.55 19.52 -6.03
C ARG A 242 22.81 19.37 -4.70
N HIS A 243 22.27 20.47 -4.17
CA HIS A 243 21.40 20.45 -3.01
C HIS A 243 19.98 20.23 -3.51
N GLY A 244 19.36 19.16 -3.04
CA GLY A 244 17.95 18.92 -3.32
C GLY A 244 17.07 19.88 -2.52
N GLU A 245 15.84 20.04 -2.99
CA GLU A 245 14.84 20.90 -2.40
C GLU A 245 13.80 20.09 -1.64
N VAL A 246 13.23 20.72 -0.60
CA VAL A 246 12.07 20.15 0.08
C VAL A 246 10.83 20.40 -0.77
N PHE A 247 10.08 19.34 -1.05
CA PHE A 247 8.77 19.36 -1.69
C PHE A 247 7.75 18.69 -0.77
N VAL A 248 6.49 19.05 -0.97
CA VAL A 248 5.36 18.64 -0.14
C VAL A 248 4.32 18.01 -1.05
N ILE A 249 3.87 16.81 -0.72
CA ILE A 249 2.79 16.10 -1.41
C ILE A 249 1.56 15.94 -0.52
N ASP A 250 0.38 15.93 -1.14
CA ASP A 250 -0.90 15.60 -0.52
C ASP A 250 -1.79 14.89 -1.56
N ASP A 251 -2.90 14.30 -1.13
CA ASP A 251 -3.93 13.69 -1.98
C ASP A 251 -3.31 12.69 -2.99
N LEU A 252 -2.39 11.85 -2.50
CA LEU A 252 -1.78 10.80 -3.31
C LEU A 252 -2.87 9.80 -3.67
N CYS A 253 -3.22 9.75 -4.94
CA CYS A 253 -4.23 8.86 -5.46
C CYS A 253 -3.59 7.63 -6.10
N LEU A 254 -3.79 6.49 -5.45
CA LEU A 254 -3.37 5.19 -5.94
C LEU A 254 -4.54 4.60 -6.73
N ASP A 255 -4.24 3.88 -7.82
CA ASP A 255 -5.28 3.12 -8.48
C ASP A 255 -5.60 1.88 -7.64
N SER A 256 -6.79 1.88 -7.02
CA SER A 256 -7.31 0.81 -6.17
C SER A 256 -7.38 -0.54 -6.89
N THR A 257 -7.49 -0.53 -8.22
CA THR A 257 -7.46 -1.75 -9.02
C THR A 257 -6.08 -2.43 -9.02
N THR A 258 -5.03 -1.70 -8.61
CA THR A 258 -3.63 -2.13 -8.73
C THR A 258 -2.84 -2.13 -7.42
N LEU A 259 -3.45 -1.77 -6.29
CA LEU A 259 -3.23 -2.51 -5.04
C LEU A 259 -3.90 -3.90 -5.13
N SER A 260 -3.93 -4.45 -6.33
CA SER A 260 -3.51 -5.82 -6.51
C SER A 260 -2.18 -6.03 -5.76
N THR A 261 -2.26 -6.30 -4.45
CA THR A 261 -1.71 -7.59 -4.04
C THR A 261 -2.07 -8.56 -5.15
N SER A 262 -1.21 -9.48 -5.49
CA SER A 262 -1.79 -10.72 -6.01
C SER A 262 -2.64 -11.33 -4.87
N THR A 263 -3.73 -10.67 -4.43
CA THR A 263 -4.93 -11.24 -3.88
C THR A 263 -5.46 -12.05 -5.06
N SER A 264 -4.99 -13.26 -5.29
CA SER A 264 -5.17 -14.39 -4.38
C SER A 264 -6.60 -14.60 -3.89
N ALA A 265 -7.58 -13.86 -4.41
CA ALA A 265 -8.89 -14.43 -4.68
C ALA A 265 -8.78 -15.16 -6.03
N SER A 266 -8.07 -16.27 -6.23
CA SER A 266 -7.97 -17.51 -5.45
C SER A 266 -6.56 -18.14 -5.61
N ILE A 267 -5.57 -17.63 -4.87
CA ILE A 267 -4.18 -18.17 -4.85
C ILE A 267 -3.73 -18.49 -3.41
N GLU A 268 -4.49 -18.10 -2.37
CA GLU A 268 -4.34 -18.78 -1.07
C GLU A 268 -4.77 -20.27 -1.14
N ASP A 269 -5.41 -20.69 -2.24
CA ASP A 269 -5.81 -22.07 -2.51
C ASP A 269 -4.93 -22.79 -3.54
N LYS A 270 -3.89 -22.16 -4.11
CA LYS A 270 -3.02 -22.88 -5.07
C LYS A 270 -1.93 -23.68 -4.40
N CYS A 271 -1.35 -23.12 -3.34
CA CYS A 271 -0.27 -23.74 -2.60
C CYS A 271 -0.71 -23.99 -1.17
N SER A 272 -0.38 -25.16 -0.65
CA SER A 272 -0.70 -25.55 0.71
C SER A 272 0.21 -24.83 1.71
N LEU A 273 -0.13 -24.86 3.01
CA LEU A 273 0.69 -24.30 4.09
C LEU A 273 2.19 -24.65 3.95
N ASN A 274 3.08 -23.66 4.18
CA ASN A 274 4.54 -23.74 4.00
C ASN A 274 5.04 -23.86 2.55
N GLU A 275 4.28 -23.32 1.61
CA GLU A 275 4.68 -23.20 0.19
C GLU A 275 4.66 -21.75 -0.26
N ILE A 276 5.45 -21.46 -1.30
CA ILE A 276 5.54 -20.17 -1.97
C ILE A 276 5.02 -20.34 -3.39
N PHE A 277 4.04 -19.56 -3.80
CA PHE A 277 3.59 -19.51 -5.20
C PHE A 277 4.51 -18.60 -6.02
N TYR A 278 5.10 -19.11 -7.09
CA TYR A 278 5.95 -18.33 -8.00
C TYR A 278 5.83 -18.85 -9.45
N GLN A 279 5.64 -17.96 -10.42
CA GLN A 279 5.53 -18.30 -11.85
C GLN A 279 4.62 -19.49 -12.19
N GLY A 280 3.49 -19.65 -11.48
CA GLY A 280 2.54 -20.73 -11.74
C GLY A 280 2.79 -22.03 -10.97
N HIS A 281 3.86 -22.12 -10.19
CA HIS A 281 4.22 -23.30 -9.41
C HIS A 281 4.26 -23.01 -7.90
N CYS A 282 4.08 -24.07 -7.10
CA CYS A 282 4.24 -24.05 -5.65
C CYS A 282 5.60 -24.61 -5.27
N TYR A 283 6.35 -23.85 -4.47
CA TYR A 283 7.70 -24.21 -4.03
C TYR A 283 7.75 -24.40 -2.53
N TYR A 284 8.54 -25.37 -2.06
CA TYR A 284 8.82 -25.54 -0.64
C TYR A 284 10.20 -26.11 -0.33
N LEU A 285 10.59 -25.99 0.94
CA LEU A 285 11.77 -26.66 1.51
C LEU A 285 11.34 -27.84 2.38
N ASN A 286 12.02 -28.99 2.22
CA ASN A 286 11.69 -30.20 2.97
C ASN A 286 12.92 -31.10 3.21
N GLY A 287 12.91 -31.88 4.28
CA GLY A 287 13.99 -32.80 4.67
C GLY A 287 13.76 -34.22 4.18
N VAL A 288 13.53 -34.40 2.87
CA VAL A 288 13.08 -35.67 2.24
C VAL A 288 14.16 -36.39 1.43
N GLY A 289 15.43 -36.02 1.59
CA GLY A 289 16.52 -36.84 1.05
C GLY A 289 16.87 -36.57 -0.42
N GLY A 290 16.45 -35.43 -0.97
CA GLY A 290 16.72 -35.06 -2.37
C GLY A 290 15.71 -35.63 -3.35
N GLU A 291 14.56 -36.09 -2.87
CA GLU A 291 13.45 -36.60 -3.68
C GLU A 291 12.16 -35.85 -3.32
N CYS A 292 11.46 -35.37 -4.33
CA CYS A 292 10.17 -34.72 -4.14
C CYS A 292 9.03 -35.76 -4.19
N PRO A 293 7.98 -35.62 -3.36
CA PRO A 293 6.81 -36.48 -3.40
C PRO A 293 6.07 -36.35 -4.73
N TYR A 294 5.15 -37.29 -4.99
CA TYR A 294 4.30 -37.28 -6.17
C TYR A 294 3.58 -35.92 -6.35
N GLY A 295 3.55 -35.43 -7.59
CA GLY A 295 3.03 -34.10 -7.94
C GLY A 295 4.07 -32.97 -7.85
N TYR A 296 5.30 -33.28 -7.42
CA TYR A 296 6.40 -32.33 -7.34
C TYR A 296 7.66 -32.88 -8.03
N SER A 297 8.53 -31.97 -8.44
CA SER A 297 9.87 -32.22 -8.97
C SER A 297 10.88 -31.29 -8.30
N LEU A 298 12.17 -31.52 -8.48
CA LEU A 298 13.21 -30.64 -7.94
C LEU A 298 13.14 -29.26 -8.62
N GLY A 299 13.08 -28.19 -7.83
CA GLY A 299 13.16 -26.82 -8.34
C GLY A 299 14.59 -26.44 -8.73
N SER A 300 14.75 -25.42 -9.58
CA SER A 300 16.06 -24.94 -10.03
C SER A 300 16.72 -23.97 -9.05
N GLU A 301 18.06 -23.94 -9.04
CA GLU A 301 18.85 -22.96 -8.28
C GLU A 301 18.54 -21.53 -8.71
N THR A 302 18.31 -21.32 -10.01
CA THR A 302 17.92 -20.01 -10.54
C THR A 302 16.65 -19.49 -9.88
N VAL A 303 15.61 -20.33 -9.76
CA VAL A 303 14.37 -19.93 -9.08
C VAL A 303 14.60 -19.76 -7.57
N LEU A 304 15.31 -20.70 -6.94
CA LEU A 304 15.65 -20.61 -5.52
C LEU A 304 16.34 -19.28 -5.19
N SER A 305 17.26 -18.81 -6.04
CA SER A 305 17.97 -17.54 -5.84
C SER A 305 17.06 -16.31 -5.82
N VAL A 306 15.91 -16.38 -6.48
CA VAL A 306 14.94 -15.28 -6.58
C VAL A 306 13.96 -15.31 -5.42
N ILE A 307 13.55 -16.50 -4.97
CA ILE A 307 12.49 -16.65 -3.96
C ILE A 307 12.99 -17.05 -2.57
N ALA A 308 14.31 -17.11 -2.36
CA ALA A 308 14.91 -17.55 -1.09
C ALA A 308 14.35 -16.76 0.11
N ASP A 309 14.32 -15.43 0.04
CA ASP A 309 13.88 -14.56 1.13
C ASP A 309 12.40 -14.76 1.51
N SER A 310 11.58 -15.21 0.55
CA SER A 310 10.17 -15.50 0.78
C SER A 310 9.94 -16.75 1.66
N PHE A 311 10.99 -17.49 2.02
CA PHE A 311 10.91 -18.58 2.99
C PHE A 311 10.93 -18.13 4.45
N ILE A 312 11.28 -16.87 4.75
CA ILE A 312 11.26 -16.36 6.12
C ILE A 312 9.85 -16.50 6.71
N GLY A 313 9.75 -17.05 7.92
CA GLY A 313 8.47 -17.28 8.59
C GLY A 313 7.78 -18.60 8.23
N LEU A 314 8.20 -19.30 7.17
CA LEU A 314 7.66 -20.62 6.80
C LEU A 314 8.35 -21.74 7.57
N ASN A 315 7.75 -22.94 7.59
CA ASN A 315 8.37 -24.14 8.14
C ASN A 315 8.83 -25.10 7.03
N TYR A 316 9.58 -26.15 7.41
CA TYR A 316 9.70 -27.33 6.56
C TYR A 316 8.31 -27.88 6.21
N LYS A 317 8.14 -28.38 4.99
CA LYS A 317 6.85 -28.88 4.52
C LYS A 317 6.34 -30.08 5.33
N THR A 318 7.18 -31.11 5.52
CA THR A 318 6.79 -32.32 6.29
C THR A 318 7.86 -32.82 7.25
N ALA A 319 9.14 -32.68 6.91
CA ALA A 319 10.25 -33.23 7.68
C ALA A 319 11.38 -32.19 7.81
N ILE A 320 11.91 -32.04 9.03
CA ILE A 320 13.14 -31.30 9.28
C ILE A 320 14.30 -32.00 8.56
N SER A 321 15.21 -31.25 7.95
CA SER A 321 16.41 -31.82 7.33
C SER A 321 17.45 -32.28 8.37
N ASN A 322 18.41 -33.11 7.96
CA ASN A 322 19.64 -33.39 8.71
C ASN A 322 20.92 -32.91 7.99
N ASN A 323 20.78 -32.22 6.85
CA ASN A 323 21.89 -31.67 6.09
C ASN A 323 21.52 -30.30 5.53
N CYS A 324 22.47 -29.37 5.52
CA CYS A 324 22.19 -27.98 5.23
C CYS A 324 22.24 -27.59 3.75
N CYS A 325 22.72 -28.47 2.88
CA CYS A 325 22.78 -28.18 1.45
C CYS A 325 21.42 -28.42 0.80
N VAL A 326 20.99 -27.54 -0.10
CA VAL A 326 19.70 -27.67 -0.78
C VAL A 326 19.90 -28.47 -2.05
N VAL A 327 19.29 -29.65 -2.15
CA VAL A 327 19.19 -30.38 -3.43
C VAL A 327 18.16 -29.69 -4.31
N THR A 328 18.59 -29.39 -5.54
CA THR A 328 17.84 -28.75 -6.61
C THR A 328 17.92 -29.62 -7.87
N SER A 329 17.35 -29.15 -8.98
CA SER A 329 17.36 -29.86 -10.27
C SER A 329 18.75 -30.02 -10.89
N GLU A 330 19.71 -29.22 -10.44
CA GLU A 330 21.08 -29.17 -10.93
C GLU A 330 21.92 -30.35 -10.41
N LYS A 331 22.99 -30.69 -11.15
CA LYS A 331 23.85 -31.85 -10.83
C LYS A 331 24.57 -31.72 -9.48
N SER A 332 24.82 -30.50 -9.03
CA SER A 332 25.45 -30.18 -7.76
C SER A 332 24.69 -29.06 -7.09
N SER A 333 24.48 -29.18 -5.79
CA SER A 333 23.96 -28.11 -4.95
C SER A 333 25.03 -27.04 -4.77
N ASN A 334 24.65 -25.78 -4.83
CA ASN A 334 25.44 -24.61 -4.47
C ASN A 334 24.79 -23.80 -3.35
N TYR A 335 23.52 -24.07 -3.05
CA TYR A 335 22.77 -23.38 -2.01
C TYR A 335 22.73 -24.20 -0.73
N GLY A 336 22.67 -23.51 0.39
CA GLY A 336 22.47 -24.13 1.70
C GLY A 336 22.01 -23.13 2.74
N ILE A 337 21.59 -23.62 3.89
CA ILE A 337 21.31 -22.81 5.08
C ILE A 337 22.51 -22.91 6.01
N ASN A 338 22.95 -21.82 6.62
CA ASN A 338 24.06 -21.90 7.57
C ASN A 338 23.68 -22.82 8.75
N SER A 339 24.55 -23.80 9.06
CA SER A 339 24.26 -24.90 9.99
C SER A 339 24.06 -24.45 11.44
N THR A 340 24.67 -23.31 11.81
CA THR A 340 24.54 -22.73 13.16
C THR A 340 23.17 -22.11 13.41
N ASP A 341 22.47 -21.70 12.36
CA ASP A 341 21.38 -20.73 12.48
C ASP A 341 20.03 -21.44 12.54
N GLN A 342 19.60 -22.06 11.43
CA GLN A 342 18.24 -22.65 11.32
C GLN A 342 18.21 -24.06 10.72
N CYS A 343 19.28 -24.45 10.02
CA CYS A 343 19.36 -25.79 9.46
C CYS A 343 19.20 -26.86 10.54
N ASN A 344 18.48 -27.94 10.22
CA ASN A 344 18.22 -29.07 11.12
C ASN A 344 17.42 -28.71 12.40
N LYS A 345 16.82 -27.52 12.46
CA LYS A 345 15.94 -27.10 13.54
C LYS A 345 14.51 -26.96 13.02
N GLN A 346 13.52 -27.21 13.87
CA GLN A 346 12.14 -26.91 13.52
C GLN A 346 12.01 -25.41 13.19
N GLY A 347 11.18 -25.08 12.20
CA GLY A 347 10.90 -23.69 11.84
C GLY A 347 10.11 -22.94 12.93
N PRO A 348 9.66 -21.70 12.65
CA PRO A 348 9.76 -21.03 11.36
C PRO A 348 11.19 -20.64 10.96
N PHE A 349 11.46 -20.54 9.67
CA PHE A 349 12.77 -20.14 9.16
C PHE A 349 13.06 -18.67 9.51
N THR A 350 14.17 -18.42 10.21
CA THR A 350 14.71 -17.08 10.45
C THR A 350 15.86 -16.72 9.52
N VAL A 351 16.45 -17.72 8.87
CA VAL A 351 17.43 -17.58 7.79
C VAL A 351 17.03 -18.47 6.62
N VAL A 352 17.40 -18.05 5.42
CA VAL A 352 17.00 -18.70 4.16
C VAL A 352 18.18 -19.33 3.45
N PRO A 353 17.94 -20.21 2.46
CA PRO A 353 19.01 -20.71 1.61
C PRO A 353 19.77 -19.57 0.94
N SER A 354 21.10 -19.63 0.99
CA SER A 354 21.98 -18.67 0.34
C SER A 354 23.06 -19.39 -0.44
N TYR A 355 23.64 -18.69 -1.42
CA TYR A 355 24.75 -19.23 -2.21
C TYR A 355 25.94 -19.54 -1.29
N ASN A 356 26.45 -20.77 -1.37
CA ASN A 356 27.47 -21.32 -0.48
C ASN A 356 27.10 -21.30 1.02
N GLY A 357 25.82 -21.13 1.36
CA GLY A 357 25.35 -21.26 2.73
C GLY A 357 25.66 -22.66 3.27
N GLY A 358 26.13 -22.76 4.52
CA GLY A 358 26.55 -24.03 5.10
C GLY A 358 27.76 -24.70 4.43
N GLY A 359 28.50 -23.98 3.55
CA GLY A 359 29.65 -24.53 2.82
C GLY A 359 29.27 -25.41 1.62
N CYS A 360 28.08 -25.22 1.07
CA CYS A 360 27.48 -26.14 0.10
C CYS A 360 27.88 -25.93 -1.36
N ARG A 361 28.95 -25.18 -1.69
CA ARG A 361 29.36 -24.97 -3.09
C ARG A 361 29.80 -26.29 -3.76
N ASN A 362 29.19 -26.62 -4.90
CA ASN A 362 29.40 -27.87 -5.66
C ASN A 362 29.19 -29.16 -4.84
N TYR A 363 28.27 -29.14 -3.88
CA TYR A 363 27.96 -30.29 -3.04
C TYR A 363 27.19 -31.37 -3.81
N THR A 364 27.62 -32.62 -3.73
CA THR A 364 27.05 -33.75 -4.50
C THR A 364 26.62 -34.94 -3.64
N THR A 365 26.94 -34.95 -2.36
CA THR A 365 26.60 -36.07 -1.46
C THR A 365 25.13 -35.98 -1.06
N ARG A 366 24.40 -37.10 -1.09
CA ARG A 366 23.00 -37.15 -0.62
C ARG A 366 22.91 -37.77 0.77
N HIS A 367 22.09 -37.17 1.62
CA HIS A 367 21.75 -37.68 2.96
C HIS A 367 20.29 -38.15 3.00
N SER A 368 19.95 -39.04 3.92
CA SER A 368 18.58 -39.58 4.03
C SER A 368 17.51 -38.54 4.33
N ARG A 369 17.86 -37.41 4.95
CA ARG A 369 16.97 -36.26 5.17
C ARG A 369 17.57 -34.97 4.62
N GLN A 370 18.22 -35.05 3.47
CA GLN A 370 18.78 -33.91 2.74
C GLN A 370 17.72 -32.81 2.56
N LEU A 371 18.12 -31.55 2.78
CA LEU A 371 17.26 -30.40 2.50
C LEU A 371 17.02 -30.34 0.99
N THR A 372 15.76 -30.30 0.60
CA THR A 372 15.31 -30.48 -0.78
C THR A 372 14.40 -29.33 -1.15
N PHE A 373 14.64 -28.72 -2.31
CA PHE A 373 13.81 -27.68 -2.88
C PHE A 373 12.90 -28.29 -3.94
N CYS A 374 11.60 -28.32 -3.65
CA CYS A 374 10.61 -28.94 -4.51
C CYS A 374 9.72 -27.89 -5.17
N MET A 375 9.26 -28.18 -6.38
CA MET A 375 8.39 -27.38 -7.24
C MET A 375 7.21 -28.26 -7.70
N SER A 376 5.98 -27.76 -7.67
CA SER A 376 4.84 -28.50 -8.20
C SER A 376 4.99 -28.72 -9.71
N ASN A 377 4.57 -29.89 -10.21
CA ASN A 377 4.65 -30.22 -11.64
C ASN A 377 3.66 -29.44 -12.50
#